data_AF-A0A7C0UDS9-F1
#
_entry.id   AF-A0A7C0UDS9-F1
#
_cell.length_a   1.000
_cell.length_b   1.000
_cell.length_c   1.000
_cell.angle_alpha   90.00
_cell.angle_beta   90.00
_cell.angle_gamma   90.00
#
_symmetry.space_group_name_H-M   'P 1'
#
loop_
_entity.id
_entity.type
_entity.pdbx_description
1 polymer ?
#
loop_
_entity_poly.entity_id
_entity_poly.type
_entity_poly.pdbx_seq_one_letter_code
_entity_poly.pdbx_strand_id
1 'polypeptide(L)' 'MGMVDVSEKPVILREAEAAGKIYLTEATLGVVKAGEIRKGDPFLVAEVAGMNAAKQTHLLI' A
#
# COMPACT_ATOMS: atom_id res chain seq x y z
N MET A 1 -1.28 3.40 26.54
CA MET A 1 -1.28 4.44 25.48
C MET A 1 -2.67 4.46 24.88
N GLY A 2 -3.25 5.64 24.66
CA GLY A 2 -4.59 5.81 24.12
C GLY A 2 -4.58 6.86 23.00
N MET A 3 -5.70 7.02 22.33
CA MET A 3 -5.87 8.02 21.27
C MET A 3 -5.65 9.42 21.86
N VAL A 4 -4.84 10.24 21.18
CA VAL A 4 -4.61 11.63 21.57
C VAL A 4 -5.72 12.48 20.98
N ASP A 5 -6.32 13.35 21.79
CA ASP A 5 -7.32 14.31 21.31
C ASP A 5 -6.68 15.31 20.33
N VAL A 6 -7.33 15.51 19.21
CA VAL A 6 -6.90 16.40 18.12
C VAL A 6 -7.96 17.44 17.76
N SER A 7 -9.03 17.55 18.55
CA SER A 7 -10.19 18.43 18.31
C SER A 7 -9.82 19.90 18.13
N GLU A 8 -8.81 20.39 18.86
CA GLU A 8 -8.37 21.80 18.77
C GLU A 8 -7.47 22.10 17.56
N LYS A 9 -7.02 21.09 16.81
CA LYS A 9 -6.13 21.31 15.66
C LYS A 9 -6.92 21.86 14.47
N PRO A 10 -6.47 22.93 13.79
CA PRO A 10 -7.16 23.46 12.63
C PRO A 10 -7.18 22.45 11.47
N VAL A 11 -8.26 22.46 10.70
CA VAL A 11 -8.37 21.67 9.46
C VAL A 11 -7.53 22.35 8.38
N ILE A 12 -6.49 21.63 7.93
CA ILE A 12 -5.57 22.05 6.88
C ILE A 12 -5.33 20.89 5.92
N LEU A 13 -4.89 21.19 4.70
CA LEU A 13 -4.41 20.16 3.78
C LEU A 13 -3.19 19.45 4.39
N ARG A 14 -3.19 18.12 4.36
CA ARG A 14 -2.08 17.29 4.80
C ARG A 14 -1.74 16.29 3.71
N GLU A 15 -0.44 16.11 3.49
CA GLU A 15 0.10 15.19 2.50
C GLU A 15 1.25 14.41 3.15
N ALA A 16 1.40 13.15 2.74
CA ALA A 16 2.47 12.28 3.18
C ALA A 16 2.82 11.31 2.06
N GLU A 17 4.11 11.06 1.88
CA GLU A 17 4.64 10.10 0.92
C GLU A 17 5.40 8.99 1.65
N ALA A 18 5.28 7.76 1.17
CA ALA A 18 6.01 6.61 1.69
C ALA A 18 6.41 5.67 0.54
N ALA A 19 7.52 4.96 0.70
CA ALA A 19 8.02 4.01 -0.28
C ALA A 19 8.45 2.69 0.39
N GLY A 20 8.33 1.60 -0.37
CA GLY A 20 8.76 0.27 0.04
C GLY A 20 9.37 -0.50 -1.13
N LYS A 21 10.16 -1.54 -0.83
CA LYS A 21 10.74 -2.42 -1.83
C LYS A 21 10.55 -3.88 -1.44
N ILE A 22 10.24 -4.71 -2.42
CA ILE A 22 10.24 -6.17 -2.32
C ILE A 22 11.32 -6.73 -3.23
N TYR A 23 12.20 -7.57 -2.68
CA TYR A 23 13.23 -8.26 -3.44
C TYR A 23 12.72 -9.64 -3.83
N LEU A 24 12.82 -9.95 -5.12
CA LEU A 24 12.36 -11.21 -5.71
C LEU A 24 13.50 -11.87 -6.47
N THR A 25 13.36 -13.16 -6.76
CA THR A 25 14.32 -13.86 -7.62
C THR A 25 14.20 -13.37 -9.06
N GLU A 26 15.30 -13.43 -9.82
CA GLU A 26 15.30 -13.09 -11.25
C GLU A 26 14.27 -13.92 -12.04
N ALA A 27 14.10 -15.20 -11.68
CA ALA A 27 13.08 -16.06 -12.28
C ALA A 27 11.66 -15.50 -12.05
N THR A 28 11.34 -15.04 -10.83
CA THR A 28 10.05 -14.42 -10.53
C THR A 28 9.86 -13.13 -11.32
N LEU A 29 10.87 -12.27 -11.38
CA LEU A 29 10.81 -11.02 -12.15
C LEU A 29 10.58 -11.29 -13.64
N GLY A 30 11.17 -12.35 -14.19
CA GLY A 30 10.93 -12.80 -15.56
C GLY A 30 9.46 -13.13 -15.82
N VAL A 31 8.85 -13.95 -14.98
CA VAL A 31 7.43 -14.36 -15.12
C VAL A 31 6.49 -13.16 -14.95
N VAL A 32 6.78 -12.25 -14.01
CA VAL A 32 6.00 -11.02 -13.82
C VAL A 32 6.06 -10.14 -15.08
N LYS A 33 7.24 -9.91 -15.65
CA LYS A 33 7.41 -9.10 -16.86
C LYS A 33 6.75 -9.73 -18.09
N ALA A 34 6.72 -11.05 -18.17
CA ALA A 34 6.06 -11.79 -19.25
C ALA A 34 4.53 -11.82 -19.12
N GLY A 35 3.97 -11.41 -17.97
CA GLY A 35 2.52 -11.49 -17.72
C GLY A 35 2.02 -12.92 -17.48
N GLU A 36 2.91 -13.86 -17.13
CA GLU A 36 2.62 -15.30 -17.03
C GLU A 36 2.30 -15.74 -15.59
N ILE A 37 1.94 -14.81 -14.71
CA ILE A 37 1.61 -15.11 -13.32
C ILE A 37 0.26 -15.82 -13.25
N ARG A 38 0.27 -17.09 -12.81
CA ARG A 38 -0.96 -17.92 -12.68
C ARG A 38 -2.06 -17.30 -11.82
N LYS A 39 -1.71 -16.43 -10.87
CA LYS A 39 -2.66 -15.75 -9.98
C LYS A 39 -3.28 -14.47 -10.58
N GLY A 40 -2.85 -14.06 -11.78
CA GLY A 40 -3.21 -12.79 -12.40
C GLY A 40 -2.12 -11.72 -12.24
N ASP A 41 -2.42 -10.52 -12.72
CA ASP A 41 -1.48 -9.38 -12.72
C ASP A 41 -1.19 -8.88 -11.28
N PRO A 42 0.06 -8.99 -10.79
CA PRO A 42 0.41 -8.56 -9.44
C PRO A 42 0.41 -7.03 -9.26
N PHE A 43 0.66 -6.23 -10.30
CA PHE A 43 0.71 -4.77 -10.18
C PHE A 43 -0.68 -4.18 -10.02
N LEU A 44 -1.62 -4.58 -10.88
CA LEU A 44 -3.01 -4.12 -10.79
C LEU A 44 -3.64 -4.49 -9.45
N VAL A 45 -3.40 -5.72 -8.99
CA VAL A 45 -3.92 -6.18 -7.70
C VAL A 45 -3.26 -5.43 -6.53
N ALA A 46 -1.94 -5.20 -6.58
CA ALA A 46 -1.22 -4.47 -5.54
C ALA A 46 -1.67 -3.00 -5.41
N GLU A 47 -1.96 -2.33 -6.52
CA GLU A 47 -2.45 -0.96 -6.52
C GLU A 47 -3.80 -0.84 -5.78
N VAL A 48 -4.77 -1.69 -6.14
CA VAL A 48 -6.09 -1.71 -5.50
C VAL A 48 -5.97 -2.10 -4.02
N ALA A 49 -5.12 -3.07 -3.70
CA ALA A 49 -4.85 -3.47 -2.32
C ALA A 49 -4.26 -2.32 -1.50
N GLY A 50 -3.30 -1.57 -2.05
CA GLY A 50 -2.69 -0.41 -1.39
C GLY A 50 -3.69 0.71 -1.11
N MET A 51 -4.53 1.06 -2.07
CA MET A 51 -5.60 2.06 -1.87
C MET A 51 -6.59 1.64 -0.78
N ASN A 52 -6.97 0.36 -0.75
CA ASN A 52 -7.86 -0.15 0.29
C ASN A 52 -7.19 -0.18 1.67
N ALA A 53 -5.94 -0.61 1.75
CA ALA A 53 -5.16 -0.61 2.99
C ALA A 53 -5.04 0.81 3.58
N ALA A 54 -4.74 1.82 2.76
CA ALA A 54 -4.63 3.20 3.20
C ALA A 54 -5.91 3.69 3.91
N LYS A 55 -7.08 3.41 3.33
CA LYS A 55 -8.39 3.77 3.92
C LYS A 55 -8.70 3.00 5.20
N GLN A 56 -8.20 1.77 5.34
CA GLN A 56 -8.45 0.90 6.49
C GLN A 56 -7.44 1.03 7.62
N THR A 57 -6.44 1.92 7.51
CA THR A 57 -5.37 2.10 8.51
C THR A 57 -5.89 2.26 9.94
N HIS A 58 -7.00 2.99 10.14
CA HIS A 58 -7.62 3.22 11.45
C HIS A 58 -8.20 1.96 12.13
N LEU A 59 -8.35 0.85 11.40
CA LEU A 59 -8.76 -0.45 11.93
C LEU A 59 -7.56 -1.36 12.22
N LEU A 60 -6.40 -1.05 11.62
CA LEU A 60 -5.19 -1.87 11.68
C LEU A 60 -4.20 -1.39 12.74
N ILE A 61 -4.31 -0.12 13.18
CA ILE A 61 -3.43 0.55 14.14
C ILE A 61 -4.25 1.24 15.22
#